data_AF-F5ZAQ9-F1
#
_entry.id   AF-F5ZAQ9-F1
#
_cell.length_a   1.000
_cell.length_b   1.000
_cell.length_c   1.000
_cell.angle_alpha   90.00
_cell.angle_beta   90.00
_cell.angle_gamma   90.00
#
_symmetry.space_group_name_H-M   'P 1'
#
loop_
_entity.id
_entity.type
_entity.pdbx_description
1 polymer ?
#
loop_
_entity_poly.entity_id
_entity_poly.type
_entity_poly.pdbx_seq_one_letter_code
_entity_poly.pdbx_strand_id
1 'polypeptide(L)'
;MHVTNGAKLENIQLALVVHGSATLDVINNAAYQKKKGEDNGNLDLLRALMDKGVRVIVCGQSSAANDVSSEMLIEGVEMDLSAMTAHARLSEQGFSTNPF
;
A
#
# COMPACT_ATOMS: atom_id res chain seq x y z
N MET A 1 -7.37 -0.77 19.44
CA MET A 1 -6.84 -1.93 20.19
C MET A 1 -5.46 -1.66 20.79
N HIS A 2 -4.41 -1.30 20.04
CA HIS A 2 -3.09 -1.02 20.67
C HIS A 2 -3.09 0.27 21.52
N VAL A 3 -3.56 1.39 20.95
CA VAL A 3 -3.64 2.67 21.66
C VAL A 3 -4.54 2.60 22.90
N THR A 4 -5.68 1.90 22.77
CA THR A 4 -6.62 1.67 23.87
C THR A 4 -6.03 0.83 25.01
N ASN A 5 -4.92 0.12 24.77
CA ASN A 5 -4.20 -0.67 25.77
C ASN A 5 -2.84 -0.03 26.16
N GLY A 6 -2.69 1.29 25.96
CA GLY A 6 -1.57 2.07 26.50
C GLY A 6 -0.37 2.28 25.55
N ALA A 7 -0.41 1.75 24.32
CA ALA A 7 0.58 2.11 23.31
C ALA A 7 0.41 3.58 22.88
N LYS A 8 1.49 4.37 22.85
CA LYS A 8 1.44 5.72 22.31
C LYS A 8 1.32 5.66 20.79
N LEU A 9 0.48 6.52 20.19
CA LEU A 9 0.29 6.56 18.75
C LEU A 9 1.60 6.82 17.99
N GLU A 10 2.45 7.70 18.51
CA GLU A 10 3.77 8.03 17.95
C GLU A 10 4.74 6.83 17.89
N ASN A 11 4.48 5.78 18.68
CA ASN A 11 5.27 4.55 18.69
C ASN A 11 4.73 3.48 17.72
N ILE A 12 3.66 3.78 16.97
CA ILE A 12 3.05 2.84 16.02
C ILE A 12 3.42 3.29 14.61
N GLN A 13 4.17 2.44 13.92
CA GLN A 13 4.51 2.62 12.52
C GLN A 13 3.97 1.42 11.74
N LEU A 14 3.32 1.68 10.62
CA LEU A 14 2.72 0.65 9.78
C LEU A 14 3.15 0.87 8.33
N ALA A 15 3.43 -0.25 7.65
CA ALA A 15 3.66 -0.30 6.22
C ALA A 15 2.79 -1.42 5.63
N LEU A 16 2.01 -1.08 4.61
CA LEU A 16 1.20 -2.02 3.83
C LEU A 16 1.93 -2.33 2.53
N VAL A 17 2.38 -3.58 2.37
CA VAL A 17 3.01 -4.05 1.13
C VAL A 17 1.97 -4.78 0.28
N VAL A 18 1.73 -4.29 -0.93
CA VAL A 18 0.70 -4.78 -1.85
C VAL A 18 1.34 -5.43 -3.08
N HIS A 19 0.84 -6.61 -3.48
CA HIS A 19 1.32 -7.33 -4.64
C HIS A 19 0.26 -8.22 -5.28
N GLY A 20 0.59 -8.86 -6.40
CA GLY A 20 -0.34 -9.73 -7.12
C GLY A 20 -1.50 -8.96 -7.73
N SER A 21 -2.70 -9.54 -7.72
CA SER A 21 -3.91 -8.90 -8.27
C SER A 21 -4.35 -7.66 -7.48
N ALA A 22 -4.00 -7.59 -6.19
CA ALA A 22 -4.29 -6.44 -5.34
C ALA A 22 -3.57 -5.15 -5.77
N THR A 23 -2.61 -5.25 -6.70
CA THR A 23 -1.99 -4.07 -7.33
C THR A 23 -3.02 -3.12 -7.93
N LEU A 24 -4.14 -3.65 -8.43
CA LEU A 24 -5.21 -2.81 -8.99
C LEU A 24 -5.95 -2.01 -7.90
N ASP A 25 -5.93 -2.44 -6.64
CA ASP A 25 -6.65 -1.76 -5.55
C ASP A 25 -5.97 -0.47 -5.10
N VAL A 26 -4.70 -0.26 -5.47
CA VAL A 26 -3.91 0.92 -5.10
C VAL A 26 -3.73 1.93 -6.24
N ILE A 27 -4.46 1.77 -7.36
CA ILE A 27 -4.45 2.73 -8.47
C ILE A 27 -5.54 3.79 -8.29
N ASN A 28 -5.32 4.98 -8.85
CA ASN A 28 -6.27 6.07 -8.78
C ASN A 28 -7.59 5.73 -9.50
N ASN A 29 -8.65 6.47 -9.16
CA ASN A 29 -10.00 6.17 -9.62
C ASN A 29 -10.12 6.14 -11.15
N ALA A 30 -9.42 7.03 -11.86
CA ALA A 30 -9.47 7.08 -13.33
C ALA A 30 -8.85 5.81 -13.96
N ALA A 31 -7.71 5.36 -13.44
CA ALA A 31 -7.07 4.12 -13.88
C ALA A 31 -7.91 2.89 -13.53
N TYR A 32 -8.52 2.87 -12.34
CA TYR A 32 -9.40 1.79 -11.89
C TYR A 32 -10.65 1.67 -12.76
N GLN A 33 -11.36 2.77 -12.99
CA GLN A 33 -12.50 2.84 -13.89
C GLN A 33 -12.15 2.31 -15.29
N LYS A 34 -10.99 2.69 -15.84
CA LYS A 34 -10.55 2.19 -17.15
C LYS A 34 -10.29 0.67 -17.16
N LYS A 35 -9.80 0.10 -16.06
CA LYS A 35 -9.46 -1.34 -15.97
C LYS A 35 -10.61 -2.22 -15.49
N LYS A 36 -11.56 -1.69 -14.71
CA LYS A 36 -12.60 -2.46 -14.01
C LYS A 36 -14.03 -2.01 -14.30
N GLY A 37 -14.24 -0.81 -14.83
CA GLY A 37 -15.56 -0.27 -15.16
C GLY A 37 -16.38 0.19 -13.95
N GLU A 38 -15.73 0.35 -12.80
CA GLU A 38 -16.33 0.86 -11.56
C GLU A 38 -15.33 1.76 -10.80
N ASP A 39 -15.80 2.46 -9.76
CA ASP A 39 -14.93 3.31 -8.94
C ASP A 39 -14.06 2.45 -8.01
N ASN A 40 -12.85 2.92 -7.70
CA ASN A 40 -11.99 2.27 -6.73
C ASN A 40 -12.53 2.48 -5.31
N GLY A 41 -13.22 1.47 -4.77
CA GLY A 41 -13.76 1.49 -3.40
C GLY A 41 -12.71 1.60 -2.29
N ASN A 42 -11.42 1.38 -2.56
CA ASN A 42 -10.34 1.47 -1.57
C ASN A 42 -9.76 2.88 -1.42
N LEU A 43 -10.11 3.82 -2.31
CA LEU A 43 -9.46 5.13 -2.39
C LEU A 43 -9.50 5.91 -1.06
N ASP A 44 -10.68 6.01 -0.46
CA ASP A 44 -10.88 6.79 0.78
C ASP A 44 -10.18 6.12 1.97
N LEU A 45 -10.22 4.80 2.05
CA LEU A 45 -9.53 4.04 3.09
C LEU A 45 -8.00 4.23 2.99
N LEU A 46 -7.42 4.06 1.80
CA LEU A 46 -5.99 4.17 1.60
C LEU A 46 -5.49 5.60 1.88
N ARG A 47 -6.24 6.63 1.46
CA ARG A 47 -5.94 8.03 1.82
C ARG A 47 -5.99 8.24 3.32
N ALA A 48 -7.04 7.77 4.00
CA ALA A 48 -7.17 7.92 5.44
C ALA A 48 -6.02 7.22 6.20
N LEU A 49 -5.51 6.10 5.70
CA LEU A 49 -4.34 5.42 6.27
C LEU A 49 -3.06 6.25 6.03
N MET A 50 -2.83 6.73 4.81
CA MET A 50 -1.66 7.55 4.47
C MET A 50 -1.65 8.89 5.22
N ASP A 51 -2.80 9.53 5.42
CA ASP A 51 -2.96 10.73 6.26
C ASP A 51 -2.59 10.49 7.73
N LYS A 52 -2.60 9.24 8.18
CA LYS A 52 -2.11 8.82 9.51
C LYS A 52 -0.66 8.32 9.50
N GLY A 53 0.05 8.48 8.39
CA GLY A 53 1.46 8.12 8.25
C GLY A 53 1.69 6.63 7.93
N VAL A 54 0.66 5.87 7.57
CA VAL A 54 0.83 4.50 7.08
C VAL A 54 1.45 4.56 5.69
N ARG A 55 2.57 3.87 5.50
CA ARG A 55 3.19 3.74 4.17
C ARG A 55 2.44 2.68 3.37
N VAL A 56 2.09 2.98 2.13
CA VAL A 56 1.50 2.00 1.21
C VAL A 56 2.49 1.77 0.07
N ILE A 57 2.98 0.54 -0.06
CA ILE A 57 4.09 0.19 -0.96
C ILE A 57 3.60 -0.90 -1.92
N VAL A 58 3.62 -0.63 -3.22
CA VAL A 58 3.21 -1.60 -4.24
C VAL A 58 4.43 -2.26 -4.90
N CYS A 59 4.29 -3.55 -5.16
CA CYS A 59 5.27 -4.35 -5.89
C CYS A 59 5.35 -3.91 -7.37
N GLY A 60 6.51 -3.40 -7.80
CA GLY A 60 6.75 -2.95 -9.18
C GLY A 60 6.68 -4.09 -10.20
N GLN A 61 7.18 -5.28 -9.87
CA GLN A 61 7.02 -6.47 -10.73
C GLN A 61 5.55 -6.87 -10.92
N SER A 62 4.74 -6.81 -9.86
CA SER A 62 3.29 -7.04 -9.98
C SER A 62 2.60 -5.91 -10.75
N SER A 63 3.06 -4.67 -10.57
CA SER A 63 2.55 -3.51 -11.33
C SER A 63 2.81 -3.67 -12.82
N ALA A 64 4.03 -4.05 -13.21
CA ALA A 64 4.37 -4.37 -14.59
C ALA A 64 3.51 -5.50 -15.16
N ALA A 65 3.31 -6.59 -14.40
CA ALA A 65 2.46 -7.70 -14.82
C ALA A 65 0.97 -7.33 -14.96
N ASN A 66 0.52 -6.25 -14.33
CA ASN A 66 -0.86 -5.75 -14.40
C ASN A 66 -1.00 -4.50 -15.28
N ASP A 67 0.02 -4.13 -16.06
CA ASP A 67 0.07 -2.90 -16.87
C ASP A 67 -0.26 -1.64 -16.06
N VAL A 68 0.34 -1.50 -14.88
CA VAL A 68 0.22 -0.36 -13.98
C VAL A 68 1.55 0.38 -13.93
N SER A 69 1.51 1.68 -14.27
CA SER A 69 2.63 2.59 -14.11
C SER A 69 2.50 3.43 -12.84
N SER A 70 3.59 4.08 -12.42
CA SER A 70 3.62 4.92 -11.21
C SER A 70 2.60 6.06 -11.23
N GLU A 71 2.29 6.63 -12.39
CA GLU A 71 1.36 7.76 -12.53
C GLU A 71 -0.09 7.32 -12.37
N MET A 72 -0.36 6.01 -12.50
CA MET A 72 -1.67 5.43 -12.25
C MET A 72 -1.93 5.22 -10.77
N LEU A 73 -0.94 5.32 -9.89
CA LEU A 73 -1.11 5.06 -8.48
C LEU A 73 -1.96 6.14 -7.80
N ILE A 74 -2.58 5.79 -6.67
CA ILE A 74 -3.12 6.79 -5.74
C ILE A 74 -1.95 7.64 -5.25
N GLU A 75 -2.13 8.96 -5.22
CA GLU A 75 -1.11 9.88 -4.70
C GLU A 75 -0.68 9.47 -3.28
N GLY A 76 0.63 9.37 -3.07
CA GLY A 76 1.24 8.90 -1.82
C GLY A 76 1.62 7.42 -1.79
N VAL A 77 1.08 6.59 -2.70
CA VAL A 77 1.51 5.18 -2.82
C VAL A 77 2.93 5.12 -3.38
N GLU A 78 3.80 4.42 -2.67
CA GLU A 78 5.19 4.17 -3.05
C GLU A 78 5.25 2.93 -3.97
N MET A 79 6.17 2.91 -4.93
CA MET A 79 6.47 1.71 -5.71
C MET A 79 7.88 1.21 -5.36
N ASP A 80 8.00 -0.08 -5.04
CA ASP A 80 9.27 -0.76 -4.85
C ASP A 80 9.55 -1.71 -6.02
N LEU A 81 10.78 -2.20 -6.17
CA LEU A 81 11.14 -3.19 -7.19
C LEU A 81 10.25 -4.44 -7.09
N SER A 82 10.08 -4.97 -5.87
CA SER A 82 9.22 -6.11 -5.58
C SER A 82 8.69 -6.05 -4.16
N ALA A 83 7.59 -6.76 -3.87
CA ALA A 83 7.13 -6.94 -2.49
C ALA A 83 8.17 -7.64 -1.62
N MET A 84 8.95 -8.57 -2.17
CA MET A 84 10.03 -9.25 -1.44
C MET A 84 11.12 -8.26 -1.01
N THR A 85 11.51 -7.35 -1.91
CA THR A 85 12.48 -6.28 -1.64
C THR A 85 11.94 -5.32 -0.58
N ALA A 86 10.66 -4.94 -0.69
CA ALA A 86 10.00 -4.08 0.30
C ALA A 86 10.02 -4.73 1.69
N HIS A 87 9.62 -6.00 1.80
CA HIS A 87 9.65 -6.74 3.07
C HIS A 87 11.05 -6.87 3.63
N ALA A 88 12.06 -7.19 2.81
CA ALA A 88 13.43 -7.31 3.28
C ALA A 88 13.94 -5.99 3.89
N ARG A 89 13.72 -4.86 3.22
CA ARG A 89 14.15 -3.54 3.72
C ARG A 89 13.35 -3.08 4.94
N LEU A 90 12.05 -3.35 4.99
CA LEU A 90 11.24 -3.05 6.17
C LEU A 90 11.71 -3.88 7.38
N SER A 91 12.07 -5.15 7.16
CA SER A 91 12.65 -6.01 8.21
C SER A 91 13.96 -5.45 8.75
N GLU A 92 14.86 -4.98 7.88
CA GLU A 92 16.10 -4.28 8.27
C GLU A 92 15.83 -3.00 9.08
N GLN A 93 14.70 -2.34 8.84
CA GLN A 93 14.23 -1.17 9.58
C GLN A 93 13.52 -1.54 10.91
N GLY A 94 13.45 -2.82 11.27
CA GLY A 94 12.85 -3.31 12.51
C GLY A 94 11.34 -3.57 12.43
N PHE A 95 10.74 -3.52 11.24
CA PHE A 95 9.35 -3.94 11.07
C PHE A 95 9.23 -5.46 11.15
N SER A 96 8.13 -5.94 11.72
CA SER A 96 7.73 -7.35 11.62
C SER A 96 6.53 -7.49 10.69
N THR A 97 6.48 -8.60 9.96
CA THR A 97 5.33 -8.91 9.11
C THR A 97 4.17 -9.40 9.98
N ASN A 98 3.02 -8.76 9.85
CA ASN A 98 1.74 -9.30 10.31
C ASN A 98 1.09 -10.07 9.14
N PRO A 99 0.99 -11.42 9.20
CA PRO A 99 0.48 -12.23 8.09
C PRO A 99 -1.05 -12.36 8.06
N PHE A 100 -1.78 -11.64 8.92
CA PHE A 100 -3.22 -11.71 9.08
C PHE A 100 -3.95 -10.54 8.43
#